data_AF-A0A8D8LSC5-F1
#
_entry.id   AF-A0A8D8LSC5-F1
#
_cell.length_a   1.000
_cell.length_b   1.000
_cell.length_c   1.000
_cell.angle_alpha   90.00
_cell.angle_beta   90.00
_cell.angle_gamma   90.00
#
_symmetry.space_group_name_H-M   'P 1'
#
loop_
_entity.id
_entity.type
_entity.pdbx_description
1 polymer ?
#
loop_
_entity_poly.entity_id
_entity_poly.type
_entity_poly.pdbx_seq_one_letter_code
_entity_poly.pdbx_strand_id
1 'polypeptide(L)'
;MKGIALGKDKEKKYRKIQKALDKEFELHELDRISGSSEEDEINTEFEIHPLSYYLDNREDLVQHMFATIKGSKLKRMIPPALRHLTSEELKADCLIQILGLSKKRILYTIDGKELNSSSDEESESSDSSLDIEKDRKR
;
A
#
# COMPACT_ATOMS: atom_id res chain seq x y z
N MET A 1 -31.63 29.99 40.74
CA MET A 1 -30.92 29.00 39.89
C MET A 1 -29.70 28.51 40.67
N LYS A 2 -29.71 27.28 41.20
CA LYS A 2 -28.55 26.73 41.94
C LYS A 2 -27.57 26.15 40.94
N GLY A 3 -26.39 26.77 40.83
CA GLY A 3 -25.27 26.28 40.03
C GLY A 3 -24.77 24.94 40.57
N ILE A 4 -24.60 23.98 39.66
CA ILE A 4 -24.13 22.64 39.98
C ILE A 4 -22.61 22.73 40.17
N ALA A 5 -22.16 22.90 41.41
CA ALA A 5 -20.74 22.83 41.73
C ALA A 5 -20.26 21.38 41.52
N LEU A 6 -19.47 21.16 40.48
CA LEU A 6 -18.75 19.89 40.29
C LEU A 6 -17.78 19.70 41.45
N GLY A 7 -17.95 18.60 42.21
CA GLY A 7 -17.06 18.27 43.33
C GLY A 7 -15.61 18.15 42.86
N LYS A 8 -14.67 18.65 43.68
CA LYS A 8 -13.22 18.74 43.37
C LYS A 8 -12.60 17.43 42.87
N ASP A 9 -13.14 16.28 43.29
CA ASP A 9 -12.71 14.95 42.83
C ASP A 9 -13.08 14.64 41.38
N LYS A 10 -14.27 15.10 40.93
CA LYS A 10 -14.70 14.93 39.54
C LYS A 10 -13.83 15.76 38.61
N GLU A 11 -13.53 17.01 38.99
CA GLU A 11 -12.68 17.92 38.21
C GLU A 11 -11.26 17.36 38.01
N LYS A 12 -10.65 16.82 39.07
CA LYS A 12 -9.36 16.13 38.98
C LYS A 12 -9.40 14.93 38.03
N LYS A 13 -10.49 14.17 38.03
CA LYS A 13 -10.68 13.01 37.14
C LYS A 13 -10.75 13.43 35.68
N TYR A 14 -11.54 14.46 35.34
CA TYR A 14 -11.62 14.97 33.97
C TYR A 14 -10.27 15.50 33.47
N ARG A 15 -9.53 16.21 34.31
CA ARG A 15 -8.19 16.72 33.97
C ARG A 15 -7.18 15.61 33.67
N LYS A 16 -7.30 14.48 34.38
CA LYS A 16 -6.44 13.30 34.17
C LYS A 16 -6.78 12.57 32.87
N ILE A 17 -8.06 12.46 32.54
CA ILE A 17 -8.53 11.88 31.27
C ILE A 17 -8.08 12.75 30.09
N GLN A 18 -8.24 14.09 30.19
CA GLN A 18 -7.81 15.01 29.15
C GLN A 18 -6.30 14.88 28.87
N LYS A 19 -5.48 14.82 29.93
CA LYS A 19 -4.02 14.58 29.78
C LYS A 19 -3.67 13.26 29.13
N ALA A 20 -4.44 12.20 29.38
CA ALA A 20 -4.21 10.90 28.75
C ALA A 20 -4.56 10.96 27.26
N LEU A 21 -5.68 11.60 26.92
CA LEU A 21 -6.15 11.77 25.54
C LEU A 21 -5.16 12.62 24.71
N ASP A 22 -4.69 13.74 25.27
CA ASP A 22 -3.71 14.61 24.60
C ASP A 22 -2.39 13.85 24.37
N LYS A 23 -1.94 13.05 25.35
CA LYS A 23 -0.73 12.22 25.22
C LYS A 23 -0.88 11.11 24.19
N GLU A 24 -2.07 10.51 24.09
CA GLU A 24 -2.37 9.47 23.11
C GLU A 24 -2.41 10.04 21.67
N PHE A 25 -2.94 11.26 21.53
CA PHE A 25 -2.91 12.00 20.27
C PHE A 25 -1.47 12.39 19.85
N GLU A 26 -0.67 12.89 20.79
CA GLU A 26 0.73 13.27 20.55
C GLU A 26 1.61 12.07 20.18
N LEU A 27 1.40 10.91 20.81
CA LEU A 27 2.07 9.66 20.43
C LEU A 27 1.72 9.22 19.00
N HIS A 28 0.46 9.35 18.60
CA HIS A 28 0.02 9.00 17.25
C HIS A 28 0.53 10.00 16.19
N GLU A 29 0.69 11.27 16.55
CA GLU A 29 1.30 12.29 15.69
C GLU A 29 2.81 12.09 15.53
N LEU A 30 3.51 11.72 16.60
CA LEU A 30 4.92 11.34 16.55
C LEU A 30 5.16 10.08 15.71
N ASP A 31 4.28 9.07 15.76
CA ASP A 31 4.36 7.90 14.88
C ASP A 31 4.16 8.27 13.39
N ARG A 32 3.26 9.23 13.11
CA ARG A 32 3.09 9.79 11.75
C ARG A 32 4.34 10.48 11.23
N ILE A 33 5.01 11.26 12.08
CA ILE A 33 6.19 12.05 11.70
C ILE A 33 7.45 11.17 11.65
N SER A 34 7.62 10.25 12.62
CA SER A 34 8.76 9.32 12.68
C SER A 34 8.78 8.35 11.50
N GLY A 35 7.62 7.98 10.96
CA GLY A 35 7.51 7.15 9.76
C GLY A 35 7.92 7.84 8.45
N SER A 36 8.52 9.04 8.51
CA SER A 36 9.06 9.80 7.38
C SER A 36 10.59 9.73 7.27
N SER A 37 11.29 9.18 8.27
CA SER A 37 12.77 9.20 8.34
C SER A 37 13.43 7.83 8.13
N GLU A 38 12.66 6.81 7.75
CA GLU A 38 13.21 5.59 7.16
C GLU A 38 13.66 5.99 5.75
N GLU A 39 14.90 6.46 5.63
CA GLU A 39 15.52 6.66 4.32
C GLU A 39 15.33 5.35 3.56
N ASP A 40 14.63 5.39 2.42
CA ASP A 40 14.41 4.26 1.53
C ASP A 40 15.80 3.86 0.99
N GLU A 41 16.63 3.21 1.83
CA GLU A 41 17.94 2.70 1.46
C GLU A 41 17.68 1.58 0.47
N ILE A 42 17.84 1.94 -0.80
CA ILE A 42 17.70 1.02 -1.92
C ILE A 42 18.79 -0.01 -1.73
N ASN A 43 18.38 -1.21 -1.33
CA ASN A 43 19.27 -2.32 -1.10
C ASN A 43 19.91 -2.71 -2.45
N THR A 44 21.11 -2.21 -2.70
CA THR A 44 21.84 -2.31 -3.99
C THR A 44 22.50 -3.66 -4.22
N GLU A 45 22.24 -4.62 -3.33
CA GLU A 45 22.67 -6.01 -3.46
C GLU A 45 22.02 -6.74 -4.64
N PHE A 46 20.93 -6.17 -5.19
CA PHE A 46 20.21 -6.71 -6.35
C PHE A 46 20.15 -5.69 -7.49
N GLU A 47 20.26 -6.19 -8.73
CA GLU A 47 19.93 -5.38 -9.90
C GLU A 47 18.47 -4.91 -9.84
N ILE A 48 18.27 -3.61 -10.07
CA ILE A 48 16.96 -3.00 -10.02
C ILE A 48 16.31 -3.16 -11.41
N HIS A 49 15.28 -4.00 -11.47
CA HIS A 49 14.46 -4.17 -12.67
C HIS A 49 13.04 -3.64 -12.44
N PRO A 50 12.32 -3.20 -13.50
CA PRO A 50 10.89 -2.91 -13.41
C PRO A 50 10.11 -4.14 -12.92
N LEU A 51 9.00 -3.95 -12.19
CA LEU A 51 8.19 -5.08 -11.70
C LEU A 51 7.73 -6.03 -12.82
N SER A 52 7.53 -5.52 -14.04
CA SER A 52 7.17 -6.32 -15.21
C SER A 52 8.22 -7.39 -15.57
N TYR A 53 9.48 -7.20 -15.19
CA TYR A 53 10.55 -8.19 -15.40
C TYR A 53 10.29 -9.50 -14.62
N TYR A 54 9.67 -9.40 -13.45
CA TYR A 54 9.45 -10.55 -12.57
C TYR A 54 8.11 -11.27 -12.83
N LEU A 55 7.40 -10.99 -13.92
CA LEU A 55 6.09 -11.60 -14.20
C LEU A 55 6.15 -13.13 -14.37
N ASP A 56 7.29 -13.64 -14.81
CA ASP A 56 7.54 -15.08 -14.96
C ASP A 56 7.84 -15.76 -13.63
N ASN A 57 8.42 -15.04 -12.67
CA ASN A 57 8.66 -15.52 -11.31
C ASN A 57 7.85 -14.70 -10.28
N ARG A 58 6.66 -15.19 -9.97
CA ARG A 58 5.69 -14.51 -9.10
C ARG A 58 6.18 -14.36 -7.65
N GLU A 59 7.05 -15.26 -7.20
CA GLU A 59 7.65 -15.17 -5.87
C GLU A 59 8.59 -13.96 -5.80
N ASP A 60 9.46 -13.81 -6.81
CA ASP A 60 10.36 -12.65 -6.91
C ASP A 60 9.56 -11.35 -7.06
N LEU A 61 8.47 -11.37 -7.84
CA LEU A 61 7.59 -10.21 -8.00
C LEU A 61 7.05 -9.72 -6.65
N VAL A 62 6.48 -10.63 -5.84
CA VAL A 62 5.98 -10.29 -4.50
C VAL A 62 7.11 -9.81 -3.61
N GLN A 63 8.26 -10.48 -3.65
CA GLN A 63 9.40 -10.09 -2.84
C GLN A 63 9.86 -8.66 -3.15
N HIS A 64 9.97 -8.30 -4.44
CA HIS A 64 10.33 -6.95 -4.88
C HIS A 64 9.24 -5.91 -4.55
N MET A 65 7.95 -6.25 -4.64
CA MET A 65 6.87 -5.34 -4.23
C MET A 65 6.97 -4.94 -2.75
N PHE A 66 7.18 -5.92 -1.87
CA PHE A 66 7.35 -5.67 -0.44
C PHE A 66 8.75 -5.15 -0.08
N ALA A 67 9.72 -5.28 -0.99
CA ALA A 67 11.03 -4.64 -0.84
C ALA A 67 10.93 -3.12 -0.99
N THR A 68 10.02 -2.65 -1.85
CA THR A 68 9.82 -1.22 -2.19
C THR A 68 9.05 -0.45 -1.13
N ILE A 69 8.13 -1.10 -0.40
CA ILE A 69 7.31 -0.44 0.63
C ILE A 69 7.36 -1.27 1.92
N LYS A 70 8.04 -0.75 2.94
CA LYS A 70 8.30 -1.45 4.20
C LYS A 70 7.79 -0.69 5.43
N GLY A 71 7.92 -1.34 6.59
CA GLY A 71 7.84 -0.70 7.89
C GLY A 71 6.52 0.03 8.15
N SER A 72 6.64 1.26 8.65
CA SER A 72 5.50 2.09 9.01
C SER A 72 4.68 2.53 7.79
N LYS A 73 5.35 2.77 6.65
CA LYS A 73 4.73 3.17 5.38
C LYS A 73 3.76 2.10 4.86
N LEU A 74 4.21 0.84 4.84
CA LEU A 74 3.36 -0.29 4.47
C LEU A 74 2.14 -0.40 5.38
N LYS A 75 2.33 -0.34 6.71
CA LYS A 75 1.23 -0.41 7.68
C LYS A 75 0.18 0.69 7.51
N ARG A 76 0.59 1.90 7.09
CA ARG A 76 -0.33 3.02 6.80
C ARG A 76 -1.11 2.82 5.50
N MET A 77 -0.51 2.16 4.50
CA MET A 77 -1.15 1.87 3.22
C MET A 77 -2.10 0.66 3.28
N ILE A 78 -1.90 -0.23 4.25
CA ILE A 78 -2.74 -1.42 4.44
C ILE A 78 -4.14 -1.03 4.95
N PRO A 79 -5.22 -1.50 4.28
CA PRO A 79 -6.60 -1.31 4.74
C PRO A 79 -6.81 -1.84 6.18
N PRO A 80 -7.68 -1.21 6.99
CA PRO A 80 -7.95 -1.64 8.37
C PRO A 80 -8.29 -3.13 8.51
N ALA A 81 -9.00 -3.69 7.54
CA ALA A 81 -9.38 -5.10 7.50
C ALA A 81 -8.18 -6.06 7.47
N LEU A 82 -7.01 -5.64 6.99
CA LEU A 82 -5.83 -6.48 6.81
C LEU A 82 -4.72 -6.20 7.83
N ARG A 83 -4.90 -5.23 8.75
CA ARG A 83 -3.86 -4.82 9.72
C ARG A 83 -3.54 -5.86 10.78
N HIS A 84 -4.40 -6.86 10.94
CA HIS A 84 -4.19 -7.95 11.90
C HIS A 84 -3.23 -9.02 11.35
N LEU A 85 -2.93 -9.00 10.06
CA LEU A 85 -2.02 -9.94 9.40
C LEU A 85 -0.56 -9.49 9.60
N THR A 86 0.32 -10.47 9.79
CA THR A 86 1.76 -10.28 9.77
C THR A 86 2.26 -9.99 8.35
N SER A 87 3.48 -9.46 8.21
CA SER A 87 4.08 -9.23 6.89
C SER A 87 4.28 -10.52 6.09
N GLU A 88 4.52 -11.63 6.76
CA GLU A 88 4.69 -12.94 6.12
C GLU A 88 3.35 -13.48 5.60
N GLU A 89 2.28 -13.38 6.41
CA GLU A 89 0.93 -13.73 5.98
C GLU A 89 0.46 -12.85 4.81
N LEU A 90 0.71 -11.53 4.89
CA LEU A 90 0.35 -10.62 3.80
C LEU A 90 1.07 -10.96 2.48
N LYS A 91 2.36 -11.36 2.57
CA LYS A 91 3.14 -11.82 1.40
C LYS A 91 2.58 -13.12 0.85
N ALA A 92 2.29 -14.09 1.72
CA ALA A 92 1.75 -15.39 1.32
C ALA A 92 0.38 -15.23 0.63
N ASP A 93 -0.53 -14.46 1.23
CA ASP A 93 -1.84 -14.19 0.65
C ASP A 93 -1.72 -13.44 -0.69
N CYS A 94 -0.82 -12.44 -0.77
CA CYS A 94 -0.57 -11.71 -2.00
C CYS A 94 -0.03 -12.63 -3.12
N LEU A 95 0.87 -13.55 -2.80
CA LEU A 95 1.39 -14.55 -3.73
C LEU A 95 0.27 -15.47 -4.24
N ILE A 96 -0.58 -15.97 -3.35
CA ILE A 96 -1.73 -16.81 -3.73
C ILE A 96 -2.65 -16.05 -4.71
N GLN A 97 -2.94 -14.78 -4.43
CA GLN A 97 -3.76 -13.96 -5.33
C GLN A 97 -3.08 -13.78 -6.69
N ILE A 98 -1.80 -13.40 -6.72
CA ILE A 98 -1.03 -13.22 -7.96
C ILE A 98 -0.95 -14.53 -8.76
N LEU A 99 -0.85 -15.67 -8.09
CA LEU A 99 -0.86 -16.99 -8.74
C LEU A 99 -2.19 -17.26 -9.49
N GLY A 100 -3.30 -16.75 -8.98
CA GLY A 100 -4.62 -16.85 -9.60
C GLY A 100 -4.89 -15.86 -10.73
N LEU A 101 -4.01 -14.89 -10.98
CA LEU A 101 -4.19 -13.87 -12.03
C LEU A 101 -3.44 -14.23 -13.31
N SER A 102 -3.97 -13.84 -14.47
CA SER A 102 -3.22 -13.93 -15.73
C SER A 102 -2.07 -12.91 -15.76
N LYS A 103 -0.99 -13.20 -16.52
CA LYS A 103 0.14 -12.26 -16.69
C LYS A 103 -0.33 -10.89 -17.21
N LYS A 104 -1.26 -10.90 -18.17
CA LYS A 104 -1.88 -9.69 -18.71
C LYS A 104 -2.58 -8.88 -17.63
N ARG A 105 -3.35 -9.53 -16.76
CA ARG A 105 -4.05 -8.86 -15.65
C ARG A 105 -3.09 -8.26 -14.62
N ILE A 106 -2.02 -8.97 -14.29
CA ILE A 106 -0.98 -8.47 -13.38
C ILE A 106 -0.31 -7.23 -13.99
N LEU A 107 0.09 -7.29 -15.27
CA LEU A 107 0.74 -6.19 -15.97
C LEU A 107 -0.15 -4.94 -16.04
N TYR A 108 -1.42 -5.09 -16.41
CA TYR A 108 -2.37 -3.97 -16.42
C TYR A 108 -2.54 -3.34 -15.03
N THR A 109 -2.56 -4.16 -13.98
CA THR A 109 -2.64 -3.69 -12.59
C THR A 109 -1.40 -2.89 -12.19
N ILE A 110 -0.20 -3.35 -12.58
CA ILE A 110 1.06 -2.63 -12.35
C ILE A 110 1.08 -1.30 -13.12
N ASP A 111 0.59 -1.30 -14.36
CA ASP A 111 0.49 -0.11 -15.21
C ASP A 111 -0.62 0.87 -14.78
N GLY A 112 -1.48 0.49 -13.82
CA GLY A 112 -2.63 1.29 -13.41
C GLY A 112 -3.72 1.42 -14.49
N LYS A 113 -3.78 0.48 -15.44
CA LYS A 113 -4.76 0.45 -16.54
C LYS A 113 -6.00 -0.34 -16.13
N GLU A 114 -7.18 0.15 -16.49
CA GLU A 114 -8.41 -0.62 -16.33
C GLU A 114 -8.46 -1.78 -17.33
N LEU A 115 -8.77 -2.98 -16.83
CA LEU A 115 -9.08 -4.12 -17.68
C LEU A 115 -10.54 -4.01 -18.12
N ASN A 116 -10.76 -3.80 -19.41
CA ASN A 116 -12.07 -4.01 -20.01
C ASN A 116 -12.42 -5.50 -19.85
N SER A 117 -13.43 -5.77 -19.01
CA SER A 117 -13.76 -7.07 -18.40
C SER A 117 -14.26 -8.17 -19.34
N SER A 118 -13.84 -8.23 -20.60
CA SER A 118 -14.40 -9.17 -21.61
C SER A 118 -13.46 -10.24 -22.15
N SER A 119 -12.25 -10.43 -21.62
CA SER A 119 -11.41 -11.58 -22.02
C SER A 119 -11.02 -12.43 -20.82
N ASP A 120 -11.90 -13.36 -20.50
CA ASP A 120 -11.55 -14.67 -19.94
C ASP A 120 -11.24 -15.64 -21.10
N GLU A 121 -10.45 -15.20 -22.08
CA GLU A 121 -10.00 -16.08 -23.16
C GLU A 121 -8.54 -15.79 -23.45
N GLU A 122 -7.74 -16.84 -23.27
CA GLU A 122 -6.40 -17.02 -23.81
C GLU A 122 -6.41 -16.67 -25.30
N SER A 123 -6.08 -15.42 -25.64
CA SER A 123 -5.78 -15.03 -27.01
C SER A 123 -4.42 -14.34 -27.02
N GLU A 124 -3.43 -15.14 -27.40
CA GLU A 124 -2.19 -14.73 -28.06
C GLU A 124 -2.55 -13.79 -29.23
N SER A 125 -2.71 -12.50 -28.96
CA SER A 125 -2.81 -11.50 -30.01
C SER A 125 -1.87 -10.36 -29.70
N SER A 126 -0.77 -10.38 -30.46
CA SER A 126 0.22 -9.31 -30.55
C SER A 126 -0.46 -8.03 -31.03
N ASP A 127 -0.78 -7.11 -30.12
CA ASP A 127 -1.22 -5.76 -30.50
C ASP A 127 -0.03 -4.80 -30.40
N SER A 128 0.62 -4.63 -31.54
CA SER A 128 1.62 -3.61 -31.80
C SER A 128 0.90 -2.33 -32.25
N SER A 129 0.43 -1.53 -31.29
CA SER A 129 -0.06 -0.18 -31.61
C SER A 129 1.11 0.79 -31.68
N LEU A 130 1.78 0.83 -32.83
CA LEU A 130 2.60 1.97 -33.24
C LEU A 130 1.66 3.01 -33.87
N ASP A 131 1.27 4.01 -33.08
CA ASP A 131 0.64 5.24 -33.56
C ASP A 131 1.65 6.04 -34.40
N ILE A 132 1.69 5.77 -35.71
CA ILE A 132 2.35 6.65 -36.67
C ILE A 132 1.33 7.71 -37.10
N GLU A 133 1.47 8.90 -36.52
CA GLU A 133 0.89 10.16 -37.03
C GLU A 133 1.13 10.27 -38.54
N LYS A 134 0.05 10.19 -39.32
CA LYS A 134 0.05 10.65 -40.72
C LYS A 134 -0.55 12.04 -40.78
N ASP A 135 0.27 13.03 -40.48
CA ASP A 135 0.07 14.40 -40.96
C ASP A 135 0.41 14.44 -42.46
N ARG A 136 -0.61 14.49 -43.31
CA ARG A 136 -0.45 14.96 -44.69
C ARG A 136 -1.45 16.08 -44.92
N LYS A 137 -0.98 17.30 -44.62
CA LYS A 137 -1.59 18.54 -45.05
C LYS A 137 -0.68 19.23 -46.06
N ARG A 138 -1.01 19.10 -47.35
CA ARG A 138 -0.87 20.06 -48.47
C ARG A 138 -0.78 19.34 -49.81
#